data_AF-A0A6S5TZ57-F1
#
_entry.id   AF-A0A6S5TZ57-F1
#
_cell.length_a   1.000
_cell.length_b   1.000
_cell.length_c   1.000
_cell.angle_alpha   90.00
_cell.angle_beta   90.00
_cell.angle_gamma   90.00
#
_symmetry.space_group_name_H-M   'P 1'
#
loop_
_entity.id
_entity.type
_entity.pdbx_description
1 polymer ?
#
loop_
_entity_poly.entity_id
_entity_poly.type
_entity_poly.pdbx_seq_one_letter_code
_entity_poly.pdbx_strand_id
1 'polypeptide(L)' 'MLVNLRMQRLQDDLQRTANELEVVCRGLSGHARYLRHRVHGHDAQAMDGHTQGLKSSACTLRQIAHALTP' A
#
# COMPACT_ATOMS: atom_id res chain seq x y z
N MET A 1 23.88 -19.18 7.32
CA MET A 1 24.00 -17.71 7.47
C MET A 1 23.48 -16.92 6.26
N LEU A 2 23.84 -17.26 5.02
CA LEU A 2 23.47 -16.48 3.82
C LEU A 2 21.94 -16.43 3.51
N VAL A 3 21.19 -17.48 3.90
CA VAL A 3 19.72 -17.55 3.78
C VAL A 3 19.03 -16.57 4.73
N ASN A 4 19.50 -16.43 5.97
CA ASN A 4 18.93 -15.47 6.94
C ASN A 4 19.11 -14.02 6.47
N LEU A 5 20.27 -13.70 5.88
CA LEU A 5 20.52 -12.36 5.33
C LEU A 5 19.60 -12.05 4.12
N ARG A 6 19.32 -13.06 3.28
CA ARG A 6 18.38 -12.92 2.16
C ARG A 6 16.94 -12.73 2.64
N MET A 7 16.51 -13.49 3.65
CA MET A 7 15.17 -13.36 4.25
C MET A 7 14.98 -11.98 4.90
N GLN A 8 16.01 -11.48 5.58
CA GLN A 8 15.99 -10.17 6.22
C GLN A 8 15.90 -9.03 5.21
N ARG A 9 16.67 -9.08 4.11
CA ARG A 9 16.54 -8.10 3.01
C ARG A 9 15.17 -8.13 2.36
N LEU A 10 14.63 -9.32 2.12
CA LEU A 10 13.29 -9.46 1.54
C LEU A 10 12.23 -8.86 2.48
N GLN A 11 12.36 -9.07 3.79
CA GLN A 11 11.50 -8.45 4.79
C GLN A 11 11.57 -6.92 4.74
N ASP A 12 12.78 -6.35 4.70
CA ASP A 12 12.99 -4.90 4.60
C ASP A 12 12.37 -4.32 3.32
N ASP A 13 12.58 -4.99 2.18
CA ASP A 13 12.02 -4.56 0.88
C ASP A 13 10.49 -4.62 0.87
N LEU A 14 9.89 -5.66 1.44
CA LEU A 14 8.44 -5.77 1.57
C LEU A 14 7.87 -4.69 2.49
N GLN A 15 8.54 -4.39 3.60
CA GLN A 15 8.14 -3.35 4.53
C GLN A 15 8.22 -1.96 3.87
N ARG A 16 9.30 -1.69 3.12
CA ARG A 16 9.47 -0.46 2.36
C ARG A 16 8.38 -0.28 1.31
N THR A 17 8.12 -1.32 0.53
CA THR A 17 7.08 -1.31 -0.52
C THR A 17 5.70 -1.06 0.08
N ALA A 18 5.40 -1.67 1.24
CA ALA A 18 4.16 -1.43 1.95
C ALA A 18 4.01 0.03 2.42
N ASN A 19 5.09 0.67 2.89
CA ASN A 19 5.08 2.08 3.25
C ASN A 19 4.87 2.99 2.04
N GLU A 20 5.54 2.72 0.92
CA GLU A 20 5.38 3.48 -0.32
C GLU A 20 3.93 3.40 -0.83
N LEU A 21 3.33 2.21 -0.78
CA LEU A 21 1.91 2.00 -1.06
C LEU A 21 1.00 2.85 -0.17
N GLU A 22 1.28 2.99 1.12
CA GLU A 22 0.50 3.84 2.01
C GLU A 22 0.59 5.33 1.67
N VAL A 23 1.76 5.79 1.24
CA VAL A 23 1.97 7.18 0.80
C VAL A 23 1.14 7.44 -0.46
N VAL A 24 1.19 6.53 -1.43
CA VAL A 24 0.37 6.62 -2.64
C VAL A 24 -1.12 6.59 -2.29
N CYS A 25 -1.57 5.69 -1.42
CA CYS A 25 -2.95 5.65 -0.93
C CYS A 25 -3.42 6.98 -0.34
N ARG A 26 -2.56 7.63 0.47
CA ARG A 26 -2.86 8.94 1.06
C ARG A 26 -2.99 10.02 -0.01
N GLY A 27 -2.09 10.04 -1.00
CA GLY A 27 -2.17 10.95 -2.14
C GLY A 27 -3.44 10.77 -2.95
N LEU A 28 -3.83 9.53 -3.25
CA LEU A 28 -5.06 9.21 -3.98
C LEU A 28 -6.31 9.59 -3.20
N SER A 29 -6.32 9.38 -1.88
CA SER A 29 -7.43 9.80 -1.01
C SER A 29 -7.64 11.32 -1.04
N GLY A 30 -6.55 12.10 -1.08
CA GLY A 30 -6.60 13.55 -1.20
C GLY A 30 -7.21 14.00 -2.54
N HIS A 31 -6.82 13.33 -3.63
CA HIS A 31 -7.37 13.59 -4.97
C HIS A 31 -8.83 13.18 -5.09
N ALA A 32 -9.21 12.01 -4.56
CA ALA A 32 -10.61 11.57 -4.53
C ALA A 32 -11.50 12.59 -3.79
N ARG A 33 -11.02 13.14 -2.67
CA ARG A 33 -11.70 14.21 -1.94
C ARG A 33 -11.83 15.49 -2.77
N TYR A 34 -10.79 15.87 -3.50
CA TYR A 34 -10.84 17.02 -4.42
C TYR A 34 -11.86 16.80 -5.55
N LEU A 35 -11.87 15.63 -6.19
CA LEU A 35 -12.81 15.28 -7.26
C LEU A 35 -14.27 15.25 -6.78
N ARG A 36 -14.52 14.72 -5.57
CA ARG A 36 -15.85 14.76 -4.93
C ARG A 36 -16.36 16.18 -4.75
N HIS A 37 -15.49 17.11 -4.36
CA HIS A 37 -15.88 18.51 -4.19
C HIS A 37 -16.14 19.23 -5.52
N ARG A 38 -15.51 18.78 -6.61
CA ARG A 38 -15.65 19.35 -7.95
C ARG A 38 -16.78 18.73 -8.80
N VAL A 39 -17.68 17.92 -8.21
CA VAL A 39 -18.82 17.26 -8.89
C VAL A 39 -18.40 16.06 -9.78
N HIS A 40 -17.18 15.55 -9.64
CA HIS A 40 -16.72 14.32 -10.31
C HIS A 40 -16.92 13.09 -9.39
N GLY A 41 -18.18 12.83 -9.02
CA GLY A 41 -18.53 11.76 -8.06
C GLY A 41 -18.11 10.36 -8.52
N HIS A 42 -18.21 10.08 -9.82
CA HIS A 42 -17.80 8.81 -10.42
C HIS A 42 -16.28 8.57 -10.29
N ASP A 43 -15.47 9.56 -10.66
CA ASP A 43 -14.01 9.45 -10.62
C ASP A 43 -13.50 9.30 -9.19
N ALA A 44 -14.11 10.02 -8.25
CA ALA A 44 -13.79 9.86 -6.84
C ALA A 44 -14.13 8.46 -6.30
N GLN A 45 -15.25 7.86 -6.72
CA GLN A 45 -15.62 6.50 -6.31
C GLN A 45 -14.66 5.45 -6.88
N ALA A 46 -14.23 5.60 -8.13
CA ALA A 46 -13.21 4.75 -8.73
C ALA A 46 -11.86 4.87 -7.97
N MET A 47 -11.46 6.09 -7.61
CA MET A 47 -10.24 6.33 -6.83
C MET A 47 -10.31 5.78 -5.40
N ASP A 48 -11.47 5.82 -4.75
CA ASP A 48 -11.69 5.19 -3.45
C ASP A 48 -11.51 3.66 -3.55
N GLY A 49 -12.03 3.03 -4.61
CA GLY A 49 -11.83 1.61 -4.90
C GLY A 49 -10.35 1.24 -5.09
N HIS A 50 -9.61 2.04 -5.88
CA HIS A 50 -8.16 1.82 -6.09
C HIS A 50 -7.37 1.97 -4.78
N THR A 51 -7.72 2.98 -3.97
CA THR A 51 -7.08 3.22 -2.67
C THR A 51 -7.32 2.05 -1.72
N GLN A 52 -8.52 1.49 -1.70
CA GLN A 52 -8.85 0.33 -0.87
C GLN A 52 -8.05 -0.92 -1.31
N GLY A 53 -7.92 -1.14 -2.62
CA GLY A 53 -7.10 -2.23 -3.17
C GLY A 53 -5.63 -2.12 -2.76
N LEU A 54 -5.03 -0.92 -2.91
CA LEU A 54 -3.64 -0.67 -2.53
C LEU A 54 -3.40 -0.84 -1.02
N LYS A 55 -4.35 -0.41 -0.17
CA LYS A 55 -4.29 -0.68 1.28
C LYS A 55 -4.31 -2.18 1.59
N SER A 56 -5.15 -2.93 0.89
CA SER A 56 -5.21 -4.39 1.05
C SER A 56 -3.88 -5.02 0.65
N SER A 57 -3.30 -4.63 -0.49
CA SER A 57 -1.99 -5.11 -0.93
C SER A 57 -0.89 -4.76 0.09
N ALA A 58 -0.87 -3.54 0.62
CA ALA A 58 0.10 -3.13 1.64
C ALA A 58 -0.05 -3.90 2.97
N CYS A 59 -1.27 -4.29 3.32
CA CYS A 59 -1.54 -5.15 4.47
C CYS A 59 -0.98 -6.56 4.23
N THR A 60 -1.27 -7.15 3.07
CA THR A 60 -0.76 -8.48 2.68
C THR A 60 0.77 -8.50 2.64
N LEU A 61 1.42 -7.48 2.06
CA LEU A 61 2.89 -7.39 2.03
C LEU A 61 3.48 -7.36 3.45
N ARG A 62 2.85 -6.64 4.38
CA ARG A 62 3.26 -6.63 5.80
C ARG A 62 3.04 -7.96 6.49
N GLN A 63 1.94 -8.65 6.23
CA GLN A 63 1.71 -9.98 6.78
C GLN A 63 2.74 -10.99 6.29
N ILE A 64 3.08 -10.95 5.00
CA ILE A 64 4.13 -11.80 4.41
C ILE A 64 5.50 -11.46 5.04
N ALA A 65 5.84 -10.17 5.14
CA ALA A 65 7.08 -9.72 5.78
C ALA A 65 7.18 -10.17 7.25
N HIS A 66 6.06 -10.17 7.97
CA HIS A 66 6.00 -10.64 9.36
C HIS A 66 6.07 -12.17 9.47
N ALA A 67 5.52 -12.91 8.51
CA ALA A 67 5.62 -14.37 8.49
C ALA A 67 7.02 -14.88 8.10
N LEU A 68 7.84 -14.03 7.49
CA LEU A 68 9.24 -14.32 7.15
C LEU A 68 10.22 -14.16 8.33
N THR A 69 9.74 -13.75 9.52
CA THR A 69 10.60 -13.70 10.71
C THR A 69 11.10 -15.11 11.09
N PRO A 70 12.41 -15.31 11.28
CA PRO A 70 13.01 -16.59 11.65
C PRO A 70 12.65 -17.02 13.07
#